data_AF-A0A972QQJ2-F1
#
_entry.id   AF-A0A972QQJ2-F1
#
_cell.length_a   1.000
_cell.length_b   1.000
_cell.length_c   1.000
_cell.angle_alpha   90.00
_cell.angle_beta   90.00
_cell.angle_gamma   90.00
#
_symmetry.space_group_name_H-M   'P 1'
#
loop_
_entity.id
_entity.type
_entity.pdbx_description
1 polymer ?
#
loop_
_entity_poly.entity_id
_entity_poly.type
_entity_poly.pdbx_seq_one_letter_code
_entity_poly.pdbx_strand_id
1 'polypeptide(L)'
;MAIPEDHIQKVMGLLAAWNPLGGRADSVKDLDNYRSEAVDILFTLDLEGSQSTPVRIVRDVLNQAFDLSLSLEECMDIGRKILTVVFEA
;
A
#
# COMPACT_ATOMS: atom_id res chain seq x y z
N MET A 1 17.07 1.83 -4.96
CA MET A 1 16.96 0.69 -5.89
C MET A 1 15.84 0.99 -6.88
N ALA A 2 15.79 0.35 -8.05
CA ALA A 2 14.61 0.44 -8.92
C ALA A 2 13.58 -0.59 -8.47
N ILE A 3 12.38 -0.14 -8.08
CA ILE A 3 11.27 -1.02 -7.74
C ILE A 3 10.73 -1.64 -9.04
N PRO A 4 10.54 -2.96 -9.13
CA PRO A 4 9.95 -3.59 -10.31
C PRO A 4 8.54 -3.02 -10.61
N GLU A 5 8.28 -2.65 -11.86
CA GLU A 5 6.98 -2.07 -12.23
C GLU A 5 5.83 -3.08 -12.03
N ASP A 6 6.10 -4.38 -12.18
CA ASP A 6 5.10 -5.42 -11.94
C ASP A 6 4.69 -5.50 -10.46
N HIS A 7 5.61 -5.24 -9.52
CA HIS A 7 5.29 -5.13 -8.10
C HIS A 7 4.39 -3.92 -7.84
N ILE A 8 4.71 -2.77 -8.44
CA ILE A 8 3.89 -1.54 -8.33
C ILE A 8 2.47 -1.83 -8.83
N GLN A 9 2.32 -2.42 -10.01
CA GLN A 9 1.02 -2.74 -10.58
C GLN A 9 0.21 -3.74 -9.73
N LYS A 10 0.87 -4.78 -9.20
CA LYS A 10 0.22 -5.75 -8.30
C LYS A 10 -0.27 -5.08 -7.02
N VAL A 11 0.55 -4.24 -6.40
CA VAL A 11 0.17 -3.51 -5.16
C VAL A 11 -0.95 -2.50 -5.44
N MET A 12 -0.89 -1.75 -6.54
CA MET A 12 -1.98 -0.87 -6.99
C MET A 12 -3.29 -1.64 -7.11
N GLY A 13 -3.28 -2.81 -7.77
CA GLY A 13 -4.45 -3.66 -7.92
C GLY A 13 -5.02 -4.14 -6.57
N LEU A 14 -4.15 -4.50 -5.62
CA LEU A 14 -4.56 -4.88 -4.27
C LEU A 14 -5.22 -3.72 -3.52
N LEU A 15 -4.62 -2.52 -3.56
CA LEU A 15 -5.14 -1.33 -2.90
C LEU A 15 -6.46 -0.86 -3.54
N ALA A 16 -6.54 -0.89 -4.86
CA ALA A 16 -7.76 -0.57 -5.60
C ALA A 16 -8.92 -1.52 -5.31
N ALA A 17 -8.63 -2.83 -5.22
CA ALA A 17 -9.63 -3.83 -4.87
C ALA A 17 -10.10 -3.70 -3.42
N TRP A 18 -9.22 -3.30 -2.50
CA TRP A 18 -9.58 -3.05 -1.11
C TRP A 18 -10.33 -1.72 -0.93
N ASN A 19 -9.94 -0.69 -1.67
CA ASN A 19 -10.48 0.67 -1.66
C ASN A 19 -10.63 1.25 -0.23
N PRO A 20 -9.53 1.59 0.45
CA PRO A 20 -9.58 2.20 1.79
C PRO A 20 -10.27 3.56 1.83
N LEU A 21 -10.46 4.21 0.67
CA LEU A 21 -11.18 5.48 0.56
C LEU A 21 -12.70 5.29 0.47
N GLY A 22 -13.18 4.08 0.16
CA GLY A 22 -14.58 3.83 -0.13
C GLY A 22 -15.11 4.80 -1.19
N GLY A 23 -16.25 5.44 -0.93
CA GLY A 23 -16.82 6.46 -1.83
C GLY A 23 -16.02 7.75 -1.96
N ARG A 24 -15.01 8.00 -1.10
CA ARG A 24 -14.12 9.17 -1.25
C ARG A 24 -13.20 9.03 -2.46
N ALA A 25 -12.97 7.83 -2.98
CA ALA A 25 -12.11 7.59 -4.13
C ALA A 25 -12.53 8.45 -5.35
N ASP A 26 -13.83 8.56 -5.61
CA ASP A 26 -14.39 9.35 -6.72
C ASP A 26 -14.17 10.87 -6.58
N SER A 27 -13.86 11.33 -5.36
CA SER A 27 -13.64 12.75 -5.06
C SER A 27 -12.16 13.17 -5.09
N VAL A 28 -11.24 12.21 -5.12
CA VAL A 28 -9.80 12.49 -5.17
C VAL A 28 -9.39 12.61 -6.64
N LYS A 29 -9.36 13.86 -7.13
CA LYS A 29 -9.15 14.19 -8.54
C LYS A 29 -7.86 13.59 -9.13
N ASP A 30 -6.81 13.50 -8.32
CA ASP A 30 -5.49 13.04 -8.74
C ASP A 30 -5.17 11.62 -8.23
N LEU A 31 -6.19 10.84 -7.87
CA LEU A 31 -6.02 9.44 -7.45
C LEU A 31 -5.62 8.59 -8.67
N ASP A 32 -4.32 8.36 -8.83
CA ASP A 32 -3.76 7.47 -9.85
C ASP A 32 -3.81 6.01 -9.42
N ASN A 33 -5.01 5.51 -9.09
CA ASN A 33 -5.25 4.12 -8.66
C ASN A 33 -4.26 3.62 -7.57
N TYR A 34 -3.96 4.49 -6.61
CA TYR A 34 -3.01 4.26 -5.51
C TYR A 34 -1.54 4.10 -5.92
N ARG A 35 -1.12 4.60 -7.10
CA ARG A 35 0.26 4.41 -7.59
C ARG A 35 1.30 5.00 -6.66
N SER A 36 1.11 6.24 -6.20
CA SER A 36 2.04 6.90 -5.29
C SER A 36 2.21 6.11 -4.00
N GLU A 37 1.10 5.66 -3.41
CA GLU A 37 1.11 4.90 -2.17
C GLU A 37 1.72 3.51 -2.36
N ALA A 38 1.47 2.86 -3.49
CA ALA A 38 2.09 1.58 -3.83
C ALA A 38 3.62 1.71 -3.91
N VAL A 39 4.12 2.78 -4.53
CA VAL A 39 5.56 3.07 -4.61
C VAL A 39 6.13 3.31 -3.22
N ASP A 40 5.48 4.13 -2.39
CA ASP A 40 5.95 4.45 -1.04
C ASP A 40 5.99 3.20 -0.15
N ILE A 41 4.95 2.37 -0.19
CA ILE A 41 4.90 1.10 0.56
C ILE A 41 6.07 0.19 0.16
N LEU A 42 6.29 -0.02 -1.13
CA LEU A 42 7.35 -0.87 -1.64
C LEU A 42 8.74 -0.31 -1.32
N PHE A 43 8.90 1.01 -1.43
CA PHE A 43 10.15 1.69 -1.09
C PHE A 43 10.48 1.58 0.39
N THR A 44 9.50 1.80 1.28
CA THR A 44 9.71 1.67 2.72
C THR A 44 9.98 0.22 3.13
N LEU A 45 9.31 -0.76 2.50
CA LEU A 45 9.60 -2.18 2.72
C LEU A 45 11.05 -2.55 2.36
N ASP A 46 11.56 -2.04 1.23
CA ASP A 46 12.94 -2.26 0.82
C ASP A 46 13.94 -1.59 1.78
N LEU A 47 13.65 -0.37 2.24
CA LEU A 47 14.51 0.36 3.19
C LEU A 47 14.56 -0.25 4.59
N GLU A 48 13.42 -0.67 5.14
CA GLU A 48 13.32 -1.15 6.51
C GLU A 48 13.60 -2.66 6.64
N GLY A 49 13.52 -3.41 5.54
CA GLY A 49 13.75 -4.85 5.52
C GLY A 49 12.86 -5.59 6.52
N SER A 50 13.43 -6.51 7.31
CA SER A 50 12.67 -7.31 8.29
C SER A 50 12.26 -6.56 9.57
N GLN A 51 12.65 -5.28 9.73
CA GLN A 51 12.45 -4.54 10.98
C GLN A 51 11.05 -3.95 11.13
N SER A 52 10.32 -3.81 10.02
CA SER A 52 8.95 -3.31 10.00
C SER A 52 7.99 -4.31 9.39
N THR A 53 6.79 -4.39 9.96
CA THR A 53 5.74 -5.22 9.40
C THR A 53 5.06 -4.47 8.24
N PRO A 54 4.80 -5.13 7.10
CA PRO A 54 4.07 -4.53 5.97
C PRO A 54 2.74 -3.91 6.39
N VAL A 55 2.07 -4.50 7.38
CA VAL A 55 0.83 -3.99 7.96
C VAL A 55 1.00 -2.57 8.51
N ARG A 56 2.11 -2.30 9.21
CA ARG A 56 2.38 -0.97 9.77
C ARG A 56 2.68 0.05 8.67
N ILE A 57 3.49 -0.35 7.68
CA ILE A 57 3.85 0.51 6.56
C ILE A 57 2.61 0.91 5.74
N VAL A 58 1.77 -0.07 5.38
CA VAL A 58 0.53 0.19 4.64
C VAL A 58 -0.38 1.15 5.40
N ARG A 59 -0.60 0.89 6.69
CA ARG A 59 -1.39 1.77 7.56
C ARG A 59 -0.84 3.20 7.55
N ASP A 60 0.46 3.36 7.76
CA ASP A 60 1.08 4.67 7.93
C ASP A 60 1.06 5.48 6.62
N VAL A 61 1.42 4.85 5.50
CA VAL A 61 1.38 5.49 4.17
C VAL A 61 -0.03 5.96 3.82
N LEU A 62 -1.03 5.09 3.96
CA LEU A 62 -2.41 5.42 3.58
C LEU A 62 -3.06 6.44 4.52
N ASN A 63 -2.80 6.35 5.83
CA ASN A 63 -3.30 7.34 6.77
C ASN A 63 -2.70 8.72 6.50
N GLN A 64 -1.40 8.80 6.17
CA GLN A 64 -0.74 10.06 5.84
C GLN A 64 -1.20 10.63 4.50
N ALA A 65 -1.29 9.80 3.45
CA ALA A 65 -1.64 10.24 2.10
C ALA A 65 -3.08 10.76 2.01
N PHE A 66 -4.00 10.16 2.78
CA PHE A 66 -5.43 10.37 2.61
C PHE A 66 -6.17 10.92 3.83
N ASP A 67 -5.42 11.27 4.88
CA ASP A 67 -5.98 11.68 6.18
C ASP A 67 -7.03 10.67 6.68
N LEU A 68 -6.59 9.41 6.77
CA LEU A 68 -7.39 8.29 7.28
C LEU A 68 -6.97 7.95 8.71
N SER A 69 -7.76 7.09 9.36
CA SER A 69 -7.50 6.57 10.70
C SER A 69 -7.60 5.04 10.72
N LEU A 70 -7.04 4.39 9.71
CA LEU A 70 -7.00 2.93 9.61
C LEU A 70 -6.23 2.34 10.79
N SER A 71 -6.79 1.28 11.37
CA SER A 71 -6.16 0.46 12.39
C SER A 71 -5.21 -0.57 11.77
N LEU A 72 -4.37 -1.18 12.61
CA LEU A 72 -3.54 -2.32 12.18
C LEU A 72 -4.40 -3.51 11.77
N GLU A 73 -5.53 -3.72 12.44
CA GLU A 73 -6.46 -4.82 12.17
C GLU A 73 -7.02 -4.72 10.74
N GLU A 74 -7.49 -3.53 10.36
CA GLU A 74 -7.98 -3.24 9.01
C GLU A 74 -6.90 -3.43 7.94
N CYS A 75 -5.63 -3.20 8.30
CA CYS A 75 -4.50 -3.32 7.38
C CYS A 75 -3.89 -4.75 7.34
N MET A 76 -4.34 -5.69 8.16
CA MET A 76 -3.67 -7.00 8.27
C MET A 76 -3.71 -7.79 6.97
N ASP A 77 -4.88 -7.93 6.38
CA ASP A 77 -5.08 -8.76 5.19
C ASP A 77 -4.36 -8.18 3.98
N ILE A 78 -4.44 -6.86 3.81
CA ILE A 78 -3.78 -6.17 2.71
C ILE A 78 -2.25 -6.21 2.88
N GLY A 79 -1.74 -6.02 4.10
CA GLY A 79 -0.31 -6.09 4.40
C GLY A 79 0.28 -7.48 4.12
N ARG A 80 -0.45 -8.56 4.42
CA ARG A 80 -0.05 -9.93 4.08
C ARG A 80 0.00 -10.16 2.57
N LYS A 81 -1.02 -9.71 1.82
CA LYS A 81 -1.04 -9.85 0.35
C LYS A 81 0.11 -9.11 -0.31
N ILE A 82 0.45 -7.92 0.18
CA ILE A 82 1.59 -7.14 -0.32
C ILE A 82 2.92 -7.85 -0.01
N LEU A 83 3.06 -8.47 1.17
CA LEU A 83 4.24 -9.28 1.50
C LEU A 83 4.43 -10.42 0.50
N THR A 84 3.37 -11.13 0.13
CA THR A 84 3.41 -12.19 -0.90
C THR A 84 3.89 -11.67 -2.25
N VAL A 85 3.49 -10.46 -2.66
CA VAL A 85 3.97 -9.84 -3.91
C VAL A 85 5.49 -9.63 -3.90
N VAL A 86 6.05 -9.26 -2.74
CA VAL A 86 7.47 -8.87 -2.62
C VAL A 86 8.38 -10.08 -2.36
N PHE A 87 7.93 -11.08 -1.62
CA PHE A 87 8.77 -12.17 -1.11
C PHE A 87 8.50 -13.55 -1.73
N GLU A 88 7.43 -13.72 -2.52
CA GLU A 88 7.14 -14.97 -3.26
C GLU A 88 7.37 -14.84 -4.79
N ALA A 89 8.14 -13.84 -5.23
CA ALA A 89 8.57 -13.66 -6.62
C ALA A 89 9.93 -14.34 -6.91
#